data_AF-D7FLG1-F1
#
_entry.id   AF-D7FLG1-F1
#
_cell.length_a   1.000
_cell.length_b   1.000
_cell.length_c   1.000
_cell.angle_alpha   90.00
_cell.angle_beta   90.00
_cell.angle_gamma   90.00
#
_symmetry.space_group_name_H-M   'P 1'
#
loop_
_entity.id
_entity.type
_entity.pdbx_description
1 polymer ?
#
loop_
_entity_poly.entity_id
_entity_poly.type
_entity_poly.pdbx_seq_one_letter_code
_entity_poly.pdbx_strand_id
1 'polypeptide(L)'
;MQRLWYNGWKRKHALKYQAVDTPDGMIRQLWGPMLGRRHDVAMLGESGLVQTLQQWFNDANGLPYYIYGDPAYQLSPWLMAPYKGVLTEAQEMFNTSMSSCRVTVEWGFGKIVALWPYVDYAKKQQVGLSACGLGKQYAVAGLLTNCHSCFYGNSTSKYFGVPTPTLRAYLAGEG
;
A
#
# COMPACT_ATOMS: atom_id res chain seq x y z
N MET A 1 -23.78 -22.00 1.83
CA MET A 1 -22.45 -21.40 2.09
C MET A 1 -21.49 -21.40 0.88
N GLN A 2 -21.98 -21.46 -0.37
CA GLN A 2 -21.12 -21.57 -1.57
C GLN A 2 -21.45 -20.56 -2.68
N ARG A 3 -22.00 -19.38 -2.33
CA ARG A 3 -22.34 -18.31 -3.29
C ARG A 3 -21.70 -16.94 -3.00
N LEU A 4 -20.92 -16.81 -1.93
CA LEU A 4 -20.15 -15.60 -1.62
C LEU A 4 -18.84 -15.48 -2.43
N TRP A 5 -18.51 -16.51 -3.22
CA TRP A 5 -17.15 -16.81 -3.71
C TRP A 5 -16.89 -16.47 -5.19
N TYR A 6 -17.86 -15.89 -5.90
CA TYR A 6 -17.76 -15.68 -7.35
C TYR A 6 -17.49 -14.20 -7.67
N ASN A 7 -16.26 -13.89 -8.08
CA ASN A 7 -15.97 -12.74 -8.94
C ASN A 7 -15.55 -13.30 -10.31
N GLY A 8 -16.38 -13.02 -11.32
CA GLY A 8 -16.44 -13.74 -12.59
C GLY A 8 -15.34 -13.47 -13.61
N TRP A 9 -14.16 -12.96 -13.22
CA TRP A 9 -13.12 -12.67 -14.23
C TRP A 9 -11.77 -13.39 -14.04
N LYS A 10 -11.40 -13.79 -12.83
CA LYS A 10 -10.29 -14.74 -12.60
C LYS A 10 -10.64 -15.64 -11.43
N ARG A 11 -10.80 -16.94 -11.68
CA ARG A 11 -11.12 -18.00 -10.70
C ARG A 11 -9.99 -18.21 -9.67
N LYS A 12 -9.67 -17.20 -8.86
CA LYS A 12 -8.75 -17.28 -7.71
C LYS A 12 -9.33 -16.49 -6.54
N HIS A 13 -9.22 -17.04 -5.34
CA HIS A 13 -9.52 -16.32 -4.10
C HIS A 13 -8.50 -15.17 -3.95
N ALA A 14 -8.82 -13.98 -4.44
CA ALA A 14 -7.92 -12.84 -4.35
C ALA A 14 -8.02 -12.21 -2.95
N LEU A 15 -6.91 -12.27 -2.20
CA LEU A 15 -6.71 -11.42 -1.02
C LEU A 15 -6.25 -10.05 -1.49
N LYS A 16 -6.79 -8.99 -0.87
CA LYS A 16 -6.36 -7.61 -1.09
C LYS A 16 -5.63 -7.09 0.14
N TYR A 17 -4.58 -6.31 -0.10
CA TYR A 17 -3.82 -5.60 0.91
C TYR A 17 -3.73 -4.12 0.52
N GLN A 18 -3.70 -3.25 1.52
CA GLN A 18 -3.45 -1.82 1.34
C GLN A 18 -2.06 -1.51 1.89
N ALA A 19 -1.25 -0.80 1.13
CA ALA A 19 0.05 -0.32 1.56
C ALA A 19 0.19 1.19 1.34
N VAL A 20 0.95 1.83 2.22
CA VAL A 20 1.44 3.20 2.05
C VAL A 20 2.96 3.14 2.00
N ASP A 21 3.53 3.54 0.87
CA ASP A 21 4.98 3.60 0.66
C ASP A 21 5.45 5.05 0.66
N THR A 22 6.62 5.29 1.26
CA THR A 22 7.27 6.59 1.28
C THR A 22 8.40 6.70 0.24
N PRO A 23 8.86 7.92 -0.11
CA PRO A 23 9.92 8.12 -1.12
C PRO A 23 11.26 7.46 -0.79
N ASP A 24 11.57 7.23 0.49
CA ASP A 24 12.68 6.40 0.97
C ASP A 24 12.51 4.90 0.66
N GLY A 25 11.36 4.53 0.09
CA GLY A 25 10.96 3.17 -0.25
C GLY A 25 10.65 2.28 0.95
N MET A 26 10.30 2.88 2.09
CA MET A 26 9.77 2.15 3.23
C MET A 26 8.25 1.98 3.12
N ILE A 27 7.76 0.80 3.49
CA ILE A 27 6.33 0.52 3.63
C ILE A 27 5.91 0.97 5.04
N ARG A 28 5.21 2.10 5.15
CA ARG A 28 4.84 2.73 6.43
C ARG A 28 3.55 2.21 7.03
N GLN A 29 2.64 1.78 6.17
CA GLN A 29 1.42 1.11 6.61
C GLN A 29 1.18 -0.07 5.70
N LEU A 30 0.79 -1.21 6.28
CA LEU A 30 0.40 -2.40 5.55
C LEU A 30 -0.80 -3.03 6.26
N TRP A 31 -1.96 -3.00 5.60
CA TRP A 31 -3.23 -3.47 6.16
C TRP A 31 -3.85 -4.57 5.30
N GLY A 32 -4.42 -5.59 5.95
CA GLY A 32 -5.05 -6.73 5.29
C GLY A 32 -4.91 -8.04 6.08
N PRO A 33 -5.40 -9.17 5.53
CA PRO A 33 -5.97 -9.34 4.20
C PRO A 33 -7.47 -9.06 4.18
N MET A 34 -7.97 -8.43 3.13
CA MET A 34 -9.41 -8.31 2.87
C MET A 34 -9.83 -9.25 1.73
N LEU A 35 -11.06 -9.78 1.81
CA LEU A 35 -11.64 -10.54 0.71
C LEU A 35 -11.84 -9.65 -0.53
N GLY A 36 -11.28 -10.03 -1.68
CA GLY A 36 -11.24 -9.21 -2.89
C GLY A 36 -12.59 -8.84 -3.53
N ARG A 37 -13.72 -9.32 -2.99
CA ARG A 37 -15.07 -8.89 -3.41
C ARG A 37 -15.51 -7.58 -2.74
N ARG A 38 -14.87 -7.15 -1.65
CA ARG A 38 -15.15 -5.85 -1.04
C ARG A 38 -14.49 -4.73 -1.87
N HIS A 39 -15.19 -3.60 -1.96
CA HIS A 39 -14.72 -2.41 -2.67
C HIS A 39 -13.52 -1.80 -1.94
N ASP A 40 -12.60 -1.20 -2.68
CA ASP A 40 -11.39 -0.60 -2.11
C ASP A 40 -11.71 0.56 -1.16
N VAL A 41 -12.87 1.22 -1.33
CA VAL A 41 -13.41 2.22 -0.39
C VAL A 41 -13.72 1.60 0.99
N ALA A 42 -14.24 0.37 1.04
CA ALA A 42 -14.50 -0.32 2.30
C ALA A 42 -13.19 -0.71 3.01
N MET A 43 -12.15 -1.06 2.23
CA MET A 43 -10.80 -1.30 2.77
C MET A 43 -10.23 -0.03 3.40
N LEU A 44 -10.34 1.12 2.72
CA LEU A 44 -9.89 2.41 3.26
C LEU A 44 -10.57 2.73 4.59
N GLY A 45 -11.89 2.53 4.67
CA GLY A 45 -12.65 2.75 5.91
C GLY A 45 -12.24 1.81 7.04
N GLU A 46 -12.05 0.52 6.75
CA GLU A 46 -11.65 -0.49 7.75
C GLU A 46 -10.18 -0.37 8.18
N SER A 47 -9.31 0.18 7.33
CA SER A 47 -7.88 0.35 7.61
C SER A 47 -7.57 1.39 8.69
N GLY A 48 -8.48 2.35 8.92
CA GLY A 48 -8.22 3.48 9.80
C GLY A 48 -7.18 4.48 9.23
N LEU A 49 -6.77 4.34 7.96
CA LEU A 49 -5.73 5.17 7.35
C LEU A 49 -6.08 6.66 7.41
N VAL A 50 -7.29 7.04 6.98
CA VAL A 50 -7.70 8.46 6.95
C VAL A 50 -7.68 9.08 8.35
N GLN A 51 -8.14 8.35 9.37
CA GLN A 51 -8.10 8.81 10.76
C GLN A 51 -6.67 8.97 11.27
N THR A 52 -5.78 8.04 10.88
CA THR A 52 -4.36 8.12 11.23
C THR A 52 -3.70 9.34 10.59
N LEU A 53 -3.98 9.60 9.30
CA LEU A 53 -3.47 10.77 8.59
C LEU A 53 -3.98 12.07 9.21
N GLN A 54 -5.27 12.12 9.55
CA GLN A 54 -5.85 13.29 10.20
C GLN A 54 -5.19 13.63 11.54
N GLN A 55 -4.79 12.63 12.32
CA GLN A 55 -4.18 12.84 13.64
C GLN A 55 -2.70 13.21 13.55
N TRP A 56 -1.95 12.57 12.66
CA TRP A 56 -0.47 12.60 12.70
C TRP A 56 0.18 13.25 11.48
N PHE A 57 -0.56 13.48 10.41
CA PHE A 57 -0.02 13.84 9.10
C PHE A 57 -0.43 15.27 8.68
N ASN A 58 -0.16 16.21 9.59
CA ASN A 58 -0.31 17.65 9.35
C ASN A 58 1.04 18.36 9.60
N ASP A 59 1.27 19.47 8.92
CA ASP A 59 2.44 20.31 9.16
C ASP A 59 2.32 21.11 10.48
N ALA A 60 3.34 21.90 10.82
CA ALA A 60 3.37 22.72 12.03
C ALA A 60 2.25 23.78 12.08
N ASN A 61 1.65 24.12 10.94
CA ASN A 61 0.55 25.07 10.79
C ASN A 61 -0.83 24.38 10.72
N GLY A 62 -0.88 23.04 10.81
CA GLY A 62 -2.10 22.25 10.70
C GLY A 62 -2.58 22.00 9.26
N LEU A 63 -1.75 22.30 8.24
CA LEU A 63 -2.04 21.93 6.85
C LEU A 63 -1.80 20.43 6.65
N PRO A 64 -2.75 19.70 6.04
CA PRO A 64 -2.62 18.27 5.84
C PRO A 64 -1.57 17.96 4.78
N TYR A 65 -0.76 16.94 5.02
CA TYR A 65 -0.02 16.29 3.96
C TYR A 65 -0.94 15.33 3.20
N TYR A 66 -0.71 15.19 1.90
CA TYR A 66 -1.54 14.38 1.02
C TYR A 66 -0.86 13.07 0.64
N ILE A 67 -1.61 11.98 0.72
CA ILE A 67 -1.24 10.71 0.09
C ILE A 67 -1.91 10.63 -1.28
N TYR A 68 -1.20 10.11 -2.28
CA TYR A 68 -1.79 9.82 -3.57
C TYR A 68 -2.19 8.34 -3.67
N GLY A 69 -3.47 8.11 -3.92
CA GLY A 69 -4.08 6.80 -3.91
C GLY A 69 -4.55 6.30 -5.28
N ASP A 70 -5.13 5.11 -5.26
CA ASP A 70 -5.80 4.49 -6.41
C ASP A 70 -7.00 5.32 -6.91
N PRO A 71 -7.34 5.29 -8.22
CA PRO A 71 -8.47 6.03 -8.77
C PRO A 71 -9.80 5.56 -8.20
N ALA A 72 -9.87 4.37 -7.60
CA ALA A 72 -11.06 3.88 -6.90
C ALA A 72 -11.36 4.66 -5.62
N TYR A 73 -10.39 5.39 -5.05
CA TYR A 73 -10.64 6.22 -3.88
C TYR A 73 -11.34 7.53 -4.23
N GLN A 74 -12.10 8.03 -3.26
CA GLN A 74 -12.69 9.37 -3.31
C GLN A 74 -11.69 10.39 -2.79
N LEU A 75 -11.71 11.59 -3.37
CA LEU A 75 -10.88 12.71 -2.91
C LEU A 75 -11.26 13.07 -1.48
N SER A 76 -10.26 13.22 -0.61
CA SER A 76 -10.39 13.73 0.75
C SER A 76 -9.21 14.64 1.10
N PRO A 77 -9.28 15.44 2.19
CA PRO A 77 -8.19 16.33 2.58
C PRO A 77 -6.83 15.66 2.82
N TRP A 78 -6.78 14.33 3.00
CA TRP A 78 -5.55 13.57 3.21
C TRP A 78 -5.26 12.55 2.09
N LEU A 79 -6.19 12.40 1.13
CA LEU A 79 -6.09 11.42 0.05
C LEU A 79 -6.47 12.06 -1.29
N MET A 80 -5.48 12.19 -2.16
CA MET A 80 -5.64 12.59 -3.54
C MET A 80 -5.80 11.35 -4.43
N ALA A 81 -6.63 11.47 -5.45
CA ALA A 81 -6.84 10.48 -6.49
C ALA A 81 -6.71 11.20 -7.85
N PRO A 82 -6.38 10.49 -8.93
CA PRO A 82 -6.29 11.12 -10.25
C PRO A 82 -7.59 11.81 -10.65
N TYR A 83 -7.46 12.95 -11.32
CA TYR A 83 -8.58 13.68 -11.90
C TYR A 83 -9.30 12.80 -12.92
N LYS A 84 -10.64 12.93 -13.00
CA LYS A 84 -11.49 12.16 -13.93
C LYS A 84 -12.38 13.11 -14.74
N GLY A 85 -12.75 12.69 -15.95
CA GLY A 85 -13.66 13.44 -16.83
C GLY A 85 -12.91 14.15 -17.96
N VAL A 86 -13.42 15.30 -18.38
CA VAL A 86 -12.73 16.17 -19.34
C VAL A 86 -11.61 16.89 -18.60
N LEU A 87 -10.37 16.49 -18.88
CA LEU A 87 -9.20 17.00 -18.18
C LEU A 87 -8.61 18.21 -18.88
N THR A 88 -8.13 19.17 -18.10
CA THR A 88 -7.24 20.21 -18.63
C THR A 88 -5.84 19.63 -18.83
N GLU A 89 -5.03 20.25 -19.69
CA GLU A 89 -3.63 19.85 -19.91
C GLU A 89 -2.83 19.76 -18.59
N ALA A 90 -3.06 20.71 -17.67
CA ALA A 90 -2.45 20.69 -16.34
C ALA A 90 -2.88 19.47 -15.50
N GLN A 91 -4.14 19.04 -15.59
CA GLN A 91 -4.65 17.86 -14.89
C GLN A 91 -4.11 16.56 -15.50
N GLU A 92 -3.94 16.50 -16.82
CA GLU A 92 -3.31 15.36 -17.49
C GLU A 92 -1.84 15.22 -17.13
N MET A 93 -1.09 16.34 -17.12
CA MET A 93 0.30 16.35 -16.65
C MET A 93 0.41 15.91 -15.19
N PHE A 94 -0.49 16.38 -14.34
CA PHE A 94 -0.55 15.95 -12.94
C PHE A 94 -0.81 14.45 -12.82
N ASN A 95 -1.85 13.94 -13.48
CA ASN A 95 -2.19 12.52 -13.45
C ASN A 95 -1.04 11.64 -13.97
N THR A 96 -0.36 12.07 -15.03
CA THR A 96 0.78 11.37 -15.63
C THR A 96 1.95 11.30 -14.65
N SER A 97 2.32 12.43 -14.05
CA SER A 97 3.41 12.51 -13.07
C SER A 97 3.10 11.69 -11.82
N MET A 98 1.85 11.72 -11.35
CA MET A 98 1.46 10.97 -10.15
C MET A 98 1.28 9.48 -10.42
N SER A 99 0.97 9.08 -11.66
CA SER A 99 0.92 7.68 -12.07
C SER A 99 2.31 7.01 -11.98
N SER A 100 3.39 7.72 -12.33
CA SER A 100 4.75 7.17 -12.19
C SER A 100 5.13 6.94 -10.73
N CYS A 101 4.70 7.82 -9.81
CA CYS A 101 4.87 7.62 -8.38
C CYS A 101 4.17 6.35 -7.88
N ARG A 102 3.00 5.99 -8.44
CA ARG A 102 2.26 4.78 -8.03
C ARG A 102 2.97 3.48 -8.39
N VAL A 103 3.79 3.48 -9.44
CA VAL A 103 4.59 2.30 -9.81
C VAL A 103 5.53 1.88 -8.68
N THR A 104 5.94 2.83 -7.81
CA THR A 104 6.82 2.52 -6.67
C THR A 104 6.15 1.63 -5.62
N VAL A 105 4.82 1.73 -5.45
CA VAL A 105 4.04 0.85 -4.58
C VAL A 105 4.03 -0.58 -5.13
N GLU A 106 3.94 -0.73 -6.45
CA GLU A 106 4.03 -2.04 -7.11
C GLU A 106 5.42 -2.67 -6.92
N TRP A 107 6.48 -1.86 -6.92
CA TRP A 107 7.82 -2.34 -6.57
C TRP A 107 7.92 -2.81 -5.13
N GLY A 108 7.28 -2.10 -4.18
CA GLY A 108 7.18 -2.51 -2.77
C GLY A 108 6.54 -3.90 -2.62
N PHE A 109 5.35 -4.07 -3.20
CA PHE A 109 4.67 -5.36 -3.23
C PHE A 109 5.46 -6.45 -3.95
N GLY A 110 6.05 -6.13 -5.11
CA GLY A 110 6.90 -7.05 -5.86
C GLY A 110 8.10 -7.53 -5.05
N LYS A 111 8.73 -6.64 -4.26
CA LYS A 111 9.84 -6.99 -3.38
C LYS A 111 9.43 -7.93 -2.24
N ILE A 112 8.25 -7.72 -1.64
CA ILE A 112 7.71 -8.65 -0.63
C ILE A 112 7.56 -10.05 -1.23
N VAL A 113 6.93 -10.16 -2.40
CA VAL A 113 6.69 -11.44 -3.06
C VAL A 113 8.00 -12.12 -3.49
N ALA A 114 8.99 -11.34 -3.95
CA ALA A 114 10.29 -11.85 -4.37
C ALA A 114 11.12 -12.39 -3.20
N LEU A 115 11.12 -11.71 -2.05
CA LEU A 115 11.85 -12.14 -0.86
C LEU A 115 11.12 -13.25 -0.10
N TRP A 116 9.79 -13.20 -0.09
CA TRP A 116 8.93 -14.06 0.72
C TRP A 116 7.88 -14.76 -0.15
N PRO A 117 8.26 -15.62 -1.12
CA PRO A 117 7.32 -16.24 -2.06
C PRO A 117 6.23 -17.09 -1.38
N TYR A 118 6.48 -17.50 -0.12
CA TYR A 118 5.49 -18.17 0.71
C TYR A 118 4.20 -17.36 0.91
N VAL A 119 4.29 -16.03 0.98
CA VAL A 119 3.12 -15.18 1.26
C VAL A 119 2.17 -15.08 0.07
N ASP A 120 2.62 -15.38 -1.16
CA ASP A 120 1.83 -15.36 -2.39
C ASP A 120 1.42 -16.79 -2.86
N TYR A 121 1.77 -17.82 -2.09
CA TYR A 121 1.51 -19.20 -2.49
C TYR A 121 0.01 -19.54 -2.40
N ALA A 122 -0.69 -19.45 -3.53
CA ALA A 122 -2.14 -19.61 -3.66
C ALA A 122 -2.73 -20.90 -3.05
N LYS A 123 -1.97 -22.00 -2.99
CA LYS A 123 -2.45 -23.26 -2.36
C LYS A 123 -2.46 -23.21 -0.83
N LYS A 124 -1.70 -22.30 -0.21
CA LYS A 124 -1.65 -22.09 1.25
C LYS A 124 -2.49 -20.89 1.70
N GLN A 125 -2.96 -20.05 0.78
CA GLN A 125 -3.95 -19.00 1.05
C GLN A 125 -5.39 -19.56 1.18
N GLN A 126 -5.57 -20.62 1.98
CA GLN A 126 -6.90 -21.15 2.28
C GLN A 126 -7.61 -20.26 3.31
N VAL A 127 -8.38 -19.31 2.79
CA VAL A 127 -9.04 -18.23 3.53
C VAL A 127 -10.02 -18.76 4.60
N GLY A 128 -10.50 -20.00 4.49
CA GLY A 128 -11.44 -20.62 5.44
C GLY A 128 -10.83 -21.06 6.78
N LEU A 129 -9.50 -21.20 6.89
CA LEU A 129 -8.83 -21.66 8.13
C LEU A 129 -7.75 -20.67 8.61
N SER A 130 -7.23 -19.80 7.73
CA SER A 130 -5.96 -19.08 7.96
C SER A 130 -6.01 -17.58 7.72
N ALA A 131 -7.18 -16.95 7.51
CA ALA A 131 -7.27 -15.52 7.18
C ALA A 131 -6.54 -14.60 8.19
N CYS A 132 -6.64 -14.89 9.50
CA CYS A 132 -5.92 -14.14 10.54
C CYS A 132 -4.41 -14.42 10.54
N GLY A 133 -3.99 -15.64 10.18
CA GLY A 133 -2.58 -16.02 10.08
C GLY A 133 -1.88 -15.44 8.85
N LEU A 134 -2.57 -15.38 7.72
CA LEU A 134 -2.07 -14.82 6.45
C LEU A 134 -1.82 -13.32 6.56
N GLY A 135 -2.68 -12.58 7.28
CA GLY A 135 -2.45 -11.16 7.57
C GLY A 135 -1.16 -10.92 8.34
N LYS A 136 -0.98 -11.67 9.42
CA LYS A 136 0.23 -11.58 10.27
C LYS A 136 1.48 -11.97 9.49
N GLN A 137 1.43 -13.03 8.69
CA GLN A 137 2.55 -13.45 7.84
C GLN A 137 2.92 -12.36 6.83
N TYR A 138 1.93 -11.74 6.20
CA TYR A 138 2.17 -10.67 5.23
C TYR A 138 2.70 -9.40 5.90
N ALA A 139 2.18 -9.03 7.07
CA ALA A 139 2.67 -7.90 7.86
C ALA A 139 4.13 -8.10 8.30
N VAL A 140 4.47 -9.31 8.78
CA VAL A 140 5.86 -9.67 9.13
C VAL A 140 6.75 -9.64 7.89
N ALA A 141 6.28 -10.15 6.75
CA ALA A 141 7.03 -10.08 5.49
C ALA A 141 7.27 -8.62 5.05
N GLY A 142 6.30 -7.73 5.21
CA GLY A 142 6.46 -6.29 4.99
C GLY A 142 7.52 -5.68 5.89
N LEU A 143 7.46 -5.95 7.20
CA LEU A 143 8.45 -5.49 8.18
C LEU A 143 9.87 -5.97 7.83
N LEU A 144 10.03 -7.27 7.54
CA LEU A 144 11.33 -7.83 7.16
C LEU A 144 11.82 -7.28 5.81
N THR A 145 10.91 -6.94 4.90
CA THR A 145 11.25 -6.27 3.63
C THR A 145 11.76 -4.85 3.84
N ASN A 146 11.22 -4.11 4.81
CA ASN A 146 11.76 -2.82 5.21
C ASN A 146 13.16 -2.97 5.82
N CYS A 147 13.35 -3.93 6.73
CA CYS A 147 14.67 -4.24 7.29
C CYS A 147 15.70 -4.59 6.21
N HIS A 148 15.32 -5.44 5.24
CA HIS A 148 16.16 -5.74 4.09
C HIS A 148 16.45 -4.49 3.25
N SER A 149 15.47 -3.61 3.06
CA SER A 149 15.65 -2.37 2.32
C SER A 149 16.58 -1.38 3.05
N CYS A 150 16.62 -1.38 4.38
CA CYS A 150 17.59 -0.59 5.15
C CYS A 150 19.04 -1.03 4.89
N PHE A 151 19.30 -2.31 4.61
CA PHE A 151 20.65 -2.81 4.35
C PHE A 151 21.07 -2.70 2.88
N TYR A 152 20.16 -3.02 1.96
CA TYR A 152 20.49 -3.20 0.55
C TYR A 152 19.91 -2.11 -0.35
N GLY A 153 19.16 -1.16 0.22
CA GLY A 153 18.37 -0.18 -0.52
C GLY A 153 17.16 -0.81 -1.22
N ASN A 154 16.45 0.01 -1.98
CA ASN A 154 15.33 -0.40 -2.83
C ASN A 154 15.26 0.48 -4.09
N SER A 155 14.44 0.10 -5.06
CA SER A 155 14.30 0.84 -6.33
C SER A 155 13.61 2.19 -6.13
N THR A 156 12.68 2.28 -5.18
CA THR A 156 11.92 3.50 -4.86
C THR A 156 12.83 4.64 -4.35
N SER A 157 13.70 4.33 -3.40
CA SER A 157 14.74 5.20 -2.85
C SER A 157 15.65 5.75 -3.96
N LYS A 158 16.07 4.88 -4.90
CA LYS A 158 16.88 5.29 -6.06
C LYS A 158 16.11 6.19 -7.02
N TYR A 159 14.82 5.91 -7.23
CA TYR A 159 13.96 6.68 -8.13
C TYR A 159 13.70 8.10 -7.60
N PHE A 160 13.42 8.25 -6.30
CA PHE A 160 13.20 9.55 -5.68
C PHE A 160 14.48 10.24 -5.18
N GLY A 161 15.62 9.55 -5.19
CA GLY A 161 16.88 10.08 -4.68
C GLY A 161 16.90 10.27 -3.16
N VAL A 162 16.00 9.60 -2.43
CA VAL A 162 15.89 9.69 -0.96
C VAL A 162 16.52 8.46 -0.34
N PRO A 163 17.54 8.59 0.53
CA PRO A 163 18.21 7.44 1.12
C PRO A 163 17.26 6.66 2.05
N THR A 164 17.38 5.33 2.05
CA THR A 164 16.70 4.48 3.04
C THR A 164 17.24 4.77 4.44
N PRO A 165 16.39 4.75 5.49
CA PRO A 165 16.85 4.88 6.86
C PRO A 165 17.77 3.71 7.24
N THR A 166 18.59 3.92 8.27
CA THR A 166 19.34 2.81 8.88
C THR A 166 18.37 1.86 9.58
N LEU A 167 18.75 0.59 9.72
CA LEU A 167 17.92 -0.39 10.44
C LEU A 167 17.58 0.10 11.86
N ARG A 168 18.55 0.71 12.54
CA ARG A 168 18.36 1.24 13.89
C ARG A 168 17.32 2.36 13.91
N ALA A 169 17.43 3.34 13.02
CA ALA A 169 16.48 4.45 12.93
C ALA A 169 15.07 3.95 12.60
N TYR A 170 14.96 2.99 11.66
CA TYR A 170 13.69 2.38 11.30
C TYR A 170 13.02 1.66 12.48
N LEU A 171 13.77 0.82 13.21
CA LEU A 171 13.22 0.09 14.36
C LEU A 171 12.94 0.97 15.58
N ALA A 172 13.64 2.10 15.72
CA ALA A 172 13.39 3.08 16.76
C ALA A 172 12.15 3.97 16.47
N GLY A 173 11.60 3.92 15.24
CA GLY A 173 10.53 4.82 14.81
C GLY A 173 11.00 6.25 14.53
N GLU A 174 12.31 6.44 14.33
CA GLU A 174 12.95 7.74 14.07
C GLU A 174 13.12 8.02 12.56
N GLY A 175 12.94 7.00 11.73
CA GLY A 175 12.95 7.10 10.28
C GLY A 175 11.60 7.49 9.75
#